data_AF-A0A5X0C4H0-F1
#
_entry.id   AF-A0A5X0C4H0-F1
#
_cell.length_a   1.000
_cell.length_b   1.000
_cell.length_c   1.000
_cell.angle_alpha   90.00
_cell.angle_beta   90.00
_cell.angle_gamma   90.00
#
_symmetry.space_group_name_H-M   'P 1'
#
loop_
_entity.id
_entity.type
_entity.pdbx_description
1 polymer ?
#
loop_
_entity_poly.entity_id
_entity_poly.type
_entity_poly.pdbx_seq_one_letter_code
_entity_poly.pdbx_strand_id
1 'polypeptide(L)'
;TLSGANSYTGGTTISGGTLVASNVEALGTGDVTDNATLELNTGGDFDNAISGSGQVVKSGDKTLTLSGINSYTGGTTISGGTLVASNVDALGSGDVTDNATLELNTGGDFDNAIGGTGSVVKSGDKTLTLSGANSYTGGTTISGGTL
;
A
#
# COMPACT_ATOMS: atom_id res chain seq x y z
N THR A 1 -7.20 -11.93 12.85
CA THR A 1 -5.74 -11.73 12.77
C THR A 1 -5.05 -13.02 12.39
N LEU A 2 -4.09 -12.96 11.48
CA LEU A 2 -3.18 -14.03 11.07
C LEU A 2 -1.75 -13.57 11.38
N SER A 3 -0.98 -14.40 12.09
CA SER A 3 0.34 -14.01 12.61
C SER A 3 1.48 -14.98 12.25
N GLY A 4 1.15 -16.19 11.81
CA GLY A 4 2.12 -17.17 11.33
C GLY A 4 2.26 -17.10 9.81
N ALA A 5 3.42 -17.50 9.30
CA ALA A 5 3.61 -17.71 7.87
C ALA A 5 2.71 -18.85 7.39
N ASN A 6 2.14 -18.70 6.21
CA ASN A 6 1.39 -19.73 5.52
C ASN A 6 2.03 -19.99 4.15
N SER A 7 2.11 -21.26 3.72
CA SER A 7 2.69 -21.63 2.41
C SER A 7 1.64 -22.08 1.40
N TYR A 8 0.37 -21.74 1.63
CA TYR A 8 -0.66 -22.05 0.65
C TYR A 8 -0.50 -21.14 -0.57
N THR A 9 -0.84 -21.69 -1.73
CA THR A 9 -0.75 -21.00 -3.02
C THR A 9 -2.11 -20.55 -3.56
N GLY A 10 -3.21 -21.01 -2.93
CA GLY A 10 -4.56 -20.55 -3.25
C GLY A 10 -4.78 -19.10 -2.84
N GLY A 11 -5.69 -18.41 -3.52
CA GLY A 11 -6.02 -17.03 -3.17
C GLY A 11 -6.73 -16.89 -1.83
N THR A 12 -6.72 -15.68 -1.28
CA THR A 12 -7.46 -15.30 -0.08
C THR A 12 -8.65 -14.42 -0.48
N THR A 13 -9.85 -14.71 0.02
CA THR A 13 -11.02 -13.84 -0.18
C THR A 13 -11.48 -13.25 1.14
N ILE A 14 -11.56 -11.93 1.22
CA ILE A 14 -12.10 -11.19 2.36
C ILE A 14 -13.48 -10.67 1.94
N SER A 15 -14.54 -11.35 2.35
CA SER A 15 -15.92 -10.97 1.98
C SER A 15 -16.57 -9.97 2.94
N GLY A 16 -15.98 -9.76 4.13
CA GLY A 16 -16.56 -8.94 5.18
C GLY A 16 -15.63 -8.81 6.38
N GLY A 17 -15.83 -7.77 7.19
CA GLY A 17 -15.03 -7.49 8.39
C GLY A 17 -13.60 -7.08 8.08
N THR A 18 -12.72 -7.24 9.08
CA THR A 18 -11.29 -6.89 8.96
C THR A 18 -10.44 -8.14 9.09
N LEU A 19 -9.63 -8.43 8.08
CA LEU A 19 -8.56 -9.40 8.17
C LEU A 19 -7.25 -8.68 8.50
N VAL A 20 -6.73 -8.91 9.70
CA VAL A 20 -5.42 -8.38 10.11
C VAL A 20 -4.32 -9.40 9.80
N ALA A 21 -3.32 -9.04 9.02
CA ALA A 21 -2.09 -9.81 8.81
C ALA A 21 -0.93 -9.15 9.58
N SER A 22 -0.43 -9.84 10.61
CA SER A 22 0.69 -9.38 11.45
C SER A 22 2.04 -10.00 11.06
N ASN A 23 2.07 -10.70 9.93
CA ASN A 23 3.25 -11.26 9.28
C ASN A 23 3.01 -11.16 7.77
N VAL A 24 4.05 -10.79 7.00
CA VAL A 24 3.94 -10.58 5.55
C VAL A 24 3.64 -11.86 4.79
N GLU A 25 4.10 -13.00 5.29
CA GLU A 25 3.86 -14.34 4.74
C GLU A 25 2.53 -14.93 5.23
N ALA A 26 1.74 -14.20 6.02
CA ALA A 26 0.51 -14.73 6.61
C ALA A 26 -0.57 -15.07 5.59
N LEU A 27 -0.51 -14.50 4.38
CA LEU A 27 -1.49 -14.70 3.31
C LEU A 27 -1.03 -15.68 2.22
N GLY A 28 0.08 -16.39 2.45
CA GLY A 28 0.65 -17.28 1.44
C GLY A 28 1.11 -16.51 0.21
N THR A 29 1.21 -17.21 -0.91
CA THR A 29 1.68 -16.64 -2.19
C THR A 29 0.56 -16.42 -3.20
N GLY A 30 -0.70 -16.60 -2.79
CA GLY A 30 -1.88 -16.43 -3.65
C GLY A 30 -2.46 -15.03 -3.54
N ASP A 31 -3.02 -14.54 -4.63
CA ASP A 31 -3.66 -13.22 -4.70
C ASP A 31 -4.79 -13.05 -3.67
N VAL A 32 -5.05 -11.79 -3.32
CA VAL A 32 -6.10 -11.40 -2.38
C VAL A 32 -7.25 -10.72 -3.13
N THR A 33 -8.46 -11.24 -2.96
CA THR A 33 -9.70 -10.53 -3.29
C THR A 33 -10.24 -9.90 -2.01
N ASP A 34 -10.00 -8.60 -1.83
CA ASP A 34 -10.49 -7.82 -0.71
C ASP A 34 -11.78 -7.06 -1.07
N ASN A 35 -12.89 -7.42 -0.43
CA ASN A 35 -14.16 -6.72 -0.52
C ASN A 35 -14.58 -6.11 0.83
N ALA A 36 -13.65 -5.99 1.78
CA ALA A 36 -13.90 -5.34 3.06
C ALA A 36 -12.67 -4.57 3.55
N THR A 37 -11.93 -5.10 4.53
CA THR A 37 -10.69 -4.48 4.99
C THR A 37 -9.58 -5.50 5.17
N LEU A 38 -8.47 -5.28 4.47
CA LEU A 38 -7.19 -5.92 4.72
C LEU A 38 -6.27 -4.99 5.53
N GLU A 39 -5.99 -5.34 6.79
CA GLU A 39 -5.04 -4.61 7.63
C GLU A 39 -3.67 -5.32 7.64
N LEU A 40 -2.65 -4.67 7.06
CA LEU A 40 -1.26 -5.11 7.05
C LEU A 40 -0.52 -4.49 8.24
N ASN A 41 -0.53 -5.20 9.36
CA ASN A 41 0.20 -4.85 10.58
C ASN A 41 1.56 -5.56 10.64
N THR A 42 2.35 -5.38 9.58
CA THR A 42 3.64 -6.06 9.40
C THR A 42 4.63 -5.15 8.66
N GLY A 43 5.87 -5.60 8.54
CA GLY A 43 6.83 -5.11 7.54
C GLY A 43 7.30 -6.24 6.62
N GLY A 44 8.19 -5.92 5.69
CA GLY A 44 8.70 -6.84 4.67
C GLY A 44 8.19 -6.53 3.27
N ASP A 45 8.29 -7.50 2.36
CA ASP A 45 7.83 -7.35 0.98
C ASP A 45 6.56 -8.18 0.75
N PHE A 46 5.51 -7.53 0.24
CA PHE A 46 4.23 -8.15 -0.09
C PHE A 46 3.97 -7.99 -1.59
N ASP A 47 4.09 -9.10 -2.32
CA ASP A 47 4.08 -9.16 -3.77
C ASP A 47 2.78 -9.72 -4.37
N ASN A 48 1.91 -10.31 -3.56
CA ASN A 48 0.60 -10.79 -4.00
C ASN A 48 -0.24 -9.64 -4.57
N ALA A 49 -0.98 -9.89 -5.65
CA ALA A 49 -1.93 -8.91 -6.17
C ALA A 49 -3.16 -8.82 -5.24
N ILE A 50 -3.63 -7.62 -5.01
CA ILE A 50 -4.82 -7.29 -4.24
C ILE A 50 -5.85 -6.69 -5.21
N SER A 51 -7.05 -7.25 -5.21
CA SER A 51 -8.18 -6.83 -6.06
C SER A 51 -9.44 -6.63 -5.23
N GLY A 52 -10.48 -6.03 -5.81
CA GLY A 52 -11.80 -5.92 -5.21
C GLY A 52 -12.15 -4.50 -4.77
N SER A 53 -13.19 -4.37 -3.94
CA SER A 53 -13.73 -3.07 -3.52
C SER A 53 -13.31 -2.64 -2.11
N GLY A 54 -12.53 -3.48 -1.43
CA GLY A 54 -12.10 -3.26 -0.06
C GLY A 54 -10.98 -2.23 0.08
N GLN A 55 -10.69 -1.91 1.34
CA GLN A 55 -9.65 -0.97 1.75
C GLN A 55 -8.45 -1.70 2.30
N VAL A 56 -7.25 -1.26 1.89
CA VAL A 56 -5.99 -1.68 2.50
C VAL A 56 -5.61 -0.70 3.62
N VAL A 57 -5.27 -1.22 4.79
CA VAL A 57 -4.78 -0.45 5.94
C VAL A 57 -3.36 -0.88 6.29
N LYS A 58 -2.40 0.02 6.21
CA LYS A 58 -1.04 -0.19 6.73
C LYS A 58 -0.93 0.42 8.13
N SER A 59 -0.96 -0.43 9.16
CA SER A 59 -0.93 -0.01 10.57
C SER A 59 0.36 -0.38 11.31
N GLY A 60 1.17 -1.29 10.77
CA GLY A 60 2.41 -1.74 11.41
C GLY A 60 3.46 -0.64 11.52
N ASP A 61 4.33 -0.71 12.52
CA ASP A 61 5.39 0.29 12.77
C ASP A 61 6.59 0.21 11.81
N LYS A 62 6.73 -0.91 11.09
CA LYS A 62 7.85 -1.19 10.18
C LYS A 62 7.60 -0.68 8.76
N THR A 63 8.62 -0.77 7.93
CA THR A 63 8.51 -0.61 6.47
C THR A 63 7.86 -1.85 5.86
N LEU A 64 6.82 -1.62 5.05
CA LEU A 64 6.20 -2.63 4.19
C LEU A 64 6.31 -2.17 2.74
N THR A 65 6.83 -3.02 1.86
CA THR A 65 6.82 -2.81 0.42
C THR A 65 5.60 -3.51 -0.18
N LEU A 66 4.77 -2.76 -0.91
CA LEU A 66 3.79 -3.34 -1.83
C LEU A 66 4.37 -3.30 -3.24
N SER A 67 4.51 -4.49 -3.83
CA SER A 67 5.05 -4.67 -5.18
C SER A 67 4.11 -5.37 -6.14
N GLY A 68 3.02 -5.95 -5.65
CA GLY A 68 1.95 -6.50 -6.49
C GLY A 68 1.33 -5.43 -7.40
N ILE A 69 0.80 -5.86 -8.55
CA ILE A 69 -0.01 -5.01 -9.44
C ILE A 69 -1.42 -5.05 -8.89
N ASN A 70 -1.81 -3.99 -8.19
CA ASN A 70 -3.03 -3.98 -7.40
C ASN A 70 -4.17 -3.29 -8.15
N SER A 71 -5.38 -3.80 -7.98
CA SER A 71 -6.60 -3.31 -8.66
C SER A 71 -7.75 -3.04 -7.69
N TYR A 72 -7.48 -3.01 -6.38
CA TYR A 72 -8.49 -2.63 -5.41
C TYR A 72 -8.86 -1.16 -5.53
N THR A 73 -10.12 -0.85 -5.22
CA THR A 73 -10.70 0.49 -5.44
C THR A 73 -11.08 1.22 -4.15
N GLY A 74 -11.08 0.54 -2.99
CA GLY A 74 -11.48 1.14 -1.70
C GLY A 74 -10.42 2.05 -1.06
N GLY A 75 -9.27 2.20 -1.71
CA GLY A 75 -8.18 3.08 -1.28
C GLY A 75 -7.27 2.48 -0.21
N THR A 76 -6.28 3.28 0.19
CA THR A 76 -5.24 2.89 1.13
C THR A 76 -5.18 3.85 2.31
N THR A 77 -5.17 3.33 3.54
CA THR A 77 -4.89 4.14 4.74
C THR A 77 -3.55 3.75 5.35
N ILE A 78 -2.65 4.71 5.53
CA ILE A 78 -1.35 4.50 6.18
C ILE A 78 -1.42 5.16 7.56
N SER A 79 -1.50 4.35 8.61
CA SER A 79 -1.60 4.83 10.00
C SER A 79 -0.30 4.67 10.78
N GLY A 80 0.69 3.93 10.26
CA GLY A 80 1.95 3.68 10.94
C GLY A 80 3.08 3.21 10.02
N GLY A 81 4.31 3.47 10.46
CA GLY A 81 5.53 3.08 9.76
C GLY A 81 5.66 3.70 8.36
N THR A 82 6.29 2.96 7.46
CA THR A 82 6.44 3.36 6.05
C THR A 82 5.73 2.35 5.15
N LEU A 83 4.96 2.85 4.18
CA LEU A 83 4.48 2.06 3.05
C LEU A 83 5.29 2.43 1.82
N VAL A 84 6.00 1.47 1.23
CA VAL A 84 6.74 1.65 -0.02
C VAL A 84 5.90 1.11 -1.17
N ALA A 85 5.56 1.96 -2.14
CA ALA A 85 4.98 1.58 -3.41
C ALA A 85 6.09 1.47 -4.46
N SER A 86 6.35 0.27 -4.99
CA SER A 86 7.44 0.03 -5.94
C SER A 86 7.04 0.24 -7.42
N ASN A 87 5.76 0.40 -7.69
CA ASN A 87 5.20 0.73 -8.99
C ASN A 87 3.95 1.61 -8.83
N VAL A 88 3.51 2.28 -9.89
CA VAL A 88 2.36 3.20 -9.84
C VAL A 88 1.04 2.49 -9.53
N ASP A 89 0.92 1.22 -9.91
CA ASP A 89 -0.28 0.40 -9.65
C ASP A 89 -0.23 -0.31 -8.28
N ALA A 90 0.82 -0.09 -7.48
CA ALA A 90 0.99 -0.80 -6.21
C ALA A 90 -0.08 -0.44 -5.17
N LEU A 91 -0.78 0.67 -5.31
CA LEU A 91 -1.80 1.13 -4.35
C LEU A 91 -3.24 1.07 -4.90
N GLY A 92 -3.45 0.35 -6.01
CA GLY A 92 -4.76 0.30 -6.66
C GLY A 92 -5.17 1.67 -7.21
N SER A 93 -6.48 1.90 -7.34
CA SER A 93 -7.02 3.14 -7.94
C SER A 93 -7.75 4.06 -6.95
N GLY A 94 -7.87 3.65 -5.69
CA GLY A 94 -8.52 4.46 -4.66
C GLY A 94 -7.57 5.47 -4.01
N ASP A 95 -8.13 6.49 -3.36
CA ASP A 95 -7.34 7.52 -2.69
C ASP A 95 -6.44 6.97 -1.57
N VAL A 96 -5.36 7.70 -1.28
CA VAL A 96 -4.44 7.41 -0.19
C VAL A 96 -4.65 8.40 0.95
N THR A 97 -5.02 7.88 2.12
CA THR A 97 -4.96 8.63 3.38
C THR A 97 -3.65 8.32 4.08
N ASP A 98 -2.66 9.19 3.94
CA ASP A 98 -1.35 9.04 4.58
C ASP A 98 -1.28 9.85 5.88
N ASN A 99 -1.19 9.16 7.01
CA ASN A 99 -0.95 9.74 8.34
C ASN A 99 0.42 9.32 8.91
N ALA A 100 1.28 8.70 8.11
CA ALA A 100 2.64 8.31 8.50
C ALA A 100 3.62 8.65 7.36
N THR A 101 4.15 7.65 6.67
CA THR A 101 5.04 7.86 5.52
C THR A 101 4.61 7.01 4.33
N LEU A 102 4.28 7.67 3.23
CA LEU A 102 4.20 7.07 1.90
C LEU A 102 5.52 7.26 1.16
N GLU A 103 6.20 6.17 0.80
CA GLU A 103 7.38 6.18 -0.06
C GLU A 103 7.04 5.69 -1.46
N LEU A 104 7.24 6.54 -2.46
CA LEU A 104 7.04 6.25 -3.88
C LEU A 104 8.41 5.92 -4.50
N ASN A 105 8.70 4.62 -4.57
CA ASN A 105 9.92 4.09 -5.19
C ASN A 105 9.63 3.68 -6.64
N THR A 106 9.17 4.64 -7.45
CA THR A 106 8.79 4.38 -8.84
C THR A 106 8.94 5.62 -9.73
N GLY A 107 8.55 5.50 -10.99
CA GLY A 107 8.33 6.61 -11.92
C GLY A 107 7.08 6.37 -12.75
N GLY A 108 6.63 7.39 -13.48
CA GLY A 108 5.37 7.37 -14.22
C GLY A 108 4.40 8.44 -13.71
N ASP A 109 3.10 8.19 -13.87
CA ASP A 109 2.04 9.03 -13.33
C ASP A 109 1.34 8.30 -12.18
N PHE A 110 1.27 8.95 -11.02
CA PHE A 110 0.56 8.46 -9.85
C PHE A 110 -0.67 9.34 -9.64
N ASP A 111 -1.83 8.80 -10.00
CA ASP A 111 -3.09 9.53 -10.13
C ASP A 111 -4.00 9.44 -8.90
N ASN A 112 -3.70 8.55 -7.95
CA ASN A 112 -4.40 8.51 -6.66
C ASN A 112 -4.24 9.85 -5.93
N ALA A 113 -5.33 10.39 -5.39
CA ALA A 113 -5.23 11.57 -4.53
C ALA A 113 -4.59 11.19 -3.19
N ILE A 114 -3.57 11.95 -2.77
CA ILE A 114 -2.92 11.76 -1.47
C ILE A 114 -3.41 12.84 -0.50
N GLY A 115 -4.01 12.42 0.61
CA GLY A 115 -4.42 13.29 1.73
C GLY A 115 -3.79 12.87 3.05
N GLY A 116 -4.15 13.57 4.13
CA GLY A 116 -3.73 13.24 5.49
C GLY A 116 -2.55 14.08 6.02
N THR A 117 -2.05 13.72 7.20
CA THR A 117 -1.02 14.50 7.91
C THR A 117 0.40 13.97 7.73
N GLY A 118 0.55 12.84 7.03
CA GLY A 118 1.82 12.15 6.79
C GLY A 118 2.72 12.84 5.78
N SER A 119 3.85 12.20 5.47
CA SER A 119 4.87 12.72 4.56
C SER A 119 5.08 11.81 3.36
N VAL A 120 5.29 12.42 2.20
CA VAL A 120 5.59 11.72 0.95
C VAL A 120 7.10 11.70 0.72
N VAL A 121 7.67 10.53 0.44
CA VAL A 121 9.07 10.35 0.05
C VAL A 121 9.14 9.85 -1.39
N LYS A 122 9.83 10.58 -2.26
CA LYS A 122 10.15 10.12 -3.62
C LYS A 122 11.59 9.58 -3.63
N SER A 123 11.74 8.26 -3.79
CA SER A 123 13.05 7.59 -3.72
C SER A 123 13.50 6.93 -5.03
N GLY A 124 12.57 6.62 -5.94
CA GLY A 124 12.90 5.99 -7.23
C GLY A 124 13.81 6.85 -8.10
N ASP A 125 14.59 6.25 -8.99
CA ASP A 125 15.54 6.95 -9.87
C ASP A 125 14.89 7.71 -11.04
N LYS A 126 13.63 7.39 -11.37
CA LYS A 126 12.87 7.94 -12.50
C LYS A 126 12.12 9.22 -12.14
N THR A 127 11.57 9.87 -13.16
CA THR A 127 10.57 10.93 -13.01
C THR A 127 9.23 10.33 -12.58
N LEU A 128 8.60 10.91 -11.56
CA LEU A 128 7.24 10.62 -11.14
C LEU A 128 6.42 11.91 -11.24
N THR A 129 5.19 11.82 -11.71
CA THR A 129 4.20 12.90 -11.63
C THR A 129 3.15 12.51 -10.61
N LEU A 130 2.79 13.44 -9.71
CA LEU A 130 1.62 13.26 -8.84
C LEU A 130 0.46 14.04 -9.47
N SER A 131 -0.37 13.37 -10.27
CA SER A 131 -1.49 14.00 -10.98
C SER A 131 -2.79 14.01 -10.18
N GLY A 132 -2.87 13.23 -9.11
CA GLY A 132 -3.99 13.22 -8.17
C GLY A 132 -4.23 14.57 -7.48
N ALA A 133 -5.43 14.76 -6.94
CA ALA A 133 -5.82 15.96 -6.18
C ALA A 133 -5.20 15.97 -4.77
N ASN A 134 -3.89 16.16 -4.70
CA ASN A 134 -3.12 16.04 -3.46
C ASN A 134 -3.46 17.15 -2.45
N SER A 135 -3.75 16.75 -1.22
CA SER A 135 -4.15 17.63 -0.10
C SER A 135 -3.43 17.32 1.22
N TYR A 136 -2.44 16.42 1.20
CA TYR A 136 -1.65 16.09 2.40
C TYR A 136 -0.91 17.32 2.92
N THR A 137 -0.77 17.41 4.24
CA THR A 137 -0.21 18.60 4.90
C THR A 137 1.23 18.43 5.38
N GLY A 138 1.75 17.19 5.40
CA GLY A 138 3.16 16.97 5.71
C GLY A 138 4.09 17.31 4.55
N GLY A 139 5.39 17.14 4.79
CA GLY A 139 6.41 17.47 3.80
C GLY A 139 6.54 16.45 2.67
N THR A 140 7.15 16.88 1.57
CA THR A 140 7.60 16.02 0.48
C THR A 140 9.12 15.98 0.48
N THR A 141 9.71 14.79 0.56
CA THR A 141 11.17 14.59 0.46
C THR A 141 11.51 13.94 -0.87
N ILE A 142 12.41 14.54 -1.64
CA ILE A 142 12.92 13.96 -2.89
C ILE A 142 14.33 13.42 -2.61
N SER A 143 14.43 12.11 -2.41
CA SER A 143 15.69 11.39 -2.14
C SER A 143 16.31 10.80 -3.41
N GLY A 144 15.55 10.72 -4.50
CA GLY A 144 16.00 10.22 -5.80
C GLY A 144 15.10 10.63 -6.96
N GLY A 145 15.68 10.68 -8.16
CA GLY A 145 14.97 11.02 -9.40
C GLY A 145 14.38 12.43 -9.41
N THR A 146 13.23 12.56 -10.06
CA THR A 146 12.47 13.82 -10.20
C THR A 146 11.02 13.60 -9.76
N LEU A 147 10.42 14.63 -9.16
CA LEU A 147 8.99 14.72 -8.82
C LEU A 147 8.40 15.98 -9.44
#